data_AF-A0AAF0MMQ4-F1
#
_entry.id   AF-A0AAF0MMQ4-F1
#
_cell.length_a   1.000
_cell.length_b   1.000
_cell.length_c   1.000
_cell.angle_alpha   90.00
_cell.angle_beta   90.00
_cell.angle_gamma   90.00
#
_symmetry.space_group_name_H-M   'P 1'
#
loop_
_entity.id
_entity.type
_entity.pdbx_description
1 polymer ?
#
loop_
_entity_poly.entity_id
_entity_poly.type
_entity_poly.pdbx_seq_one_letter_code
_entity_poly.pdbx_strand_id
1 'polypeptide(L)' 'MSTAPTPKTVNDQRLALIEKSAALAGHQPNADTTDRTRRILDGTLSAEAAYAELDTKYVAG' A
#
# COMPACT_ATOMS: atom_id res chain seq x y z
N MET A 1 -11.42 -26.71 -12.68
CA MET A 1 -10.00 -26.62 -12.29
C MET A 1 -9.84 -25.32 -11.51
N SER A 2 -9.68 -25.37 -10.19
CA SER A 2 -9.50 -24.15 -9.37
C SER A 2 -8.02 -23.78 -9.39
N THR A 3 -7.63 -22.79 -10.21
CA THR A 3 -6.27 -22.28 -10.22
C THR A 3 -6.09 -21.33 -9.03
N ALA A 4 -5.19 -21.68 -8.11
CA ALA A 4 -4.86 -20.81 -6.98
C ALA A 4 -4.38 -19.44 -7.49
N PRO A 5 -4.78 -18.33 -6.85
CA PRO A 5 -4.33 -17.00 -7.24
C PRO A 5 -2.81 -16.87 -7.02
N THR A 6 -2.13 -16.22 -7.96
CA THR A 6 -0.71 -15.90 -7.86
C THR A 6 -0.46 -14.83 -6.77
N PRO A 7 0.76 -14.73 -6.20
CA PRO A 7 1.10 -13.70 -5.22
C PRO A 7 0.79 -12.28 -5.70
N LYS A 8 1.07 -11.98 -6.98
CA LYS A 8 0.76 -10.69 -7.60
C LYS A 8 -0.73 -10.38 -7.57
N THR A 9 -1.57 -11.33 -8.02
CA THR A 9 -3.03 -11.17 -7.97
C THR A 9 -3.58 -11.03 -6.55
N VAL A 10 -2.96 -11.66 -5.56
CA VAL A 10 -3.34 -11.51 -4.14
C VAL A 10 -2.98 -10.11 -3.63
N ASN A 11 -1.80 -9.60 -3.97
CA ASN A 11 -1.38 -8.25 -3.61
C ASN A 11 -2.23 -7.17 -4.28
N ASP A 12 -2.58 -7.34 -5.55
CA ASP A 12 -3.48 -6.42 -6.25
C ASP A 12 -4.88 -6.39 -5.59
N GLN A 13 -5.41 -7.53 -5.16
CA GLN A 13 -6.66 -7.61 -4.40
C GLN A 13 -6.56 -6.93 -3.02
N ARG A 14 -5.44 -7.10 -2.32
CA ARG A 14 -5.17 -6.44 -1.03
C ARG A 14 -5.08 -4.93 -1.20
N LEU A 15 -4.40 -4.45 -2.24
CA LEU A 15 -4.30 -3.02 -2.56
C LEU A 15 -5.69 -2.43 -2.83
N ALA A 16 -6.52 -3.09 -3.63
CA ALA A 16 -7.89 -2.66 -3.90
C ALA A 16 -8.76 -2.61 -2.62
N LEU A 17 -8.57 -3.56 -1.69
CA LEU A 17 -9.27 -3.56 -0.41
C LEU A 17 -8.84 -2.35 0.45
N ILE A 18 -7.54 -2.07 0.53
CA ILE A 18 -6.99 -0.94 1.27
C ILE A 18 -7.51 0.39 0.70
N GLU A 19 -7.50 0.56 -0.62
CA GLU A 19 -8.03 1.76 -1.29
C GLU A 19 -9.52 1.95 -1.00
N LYS A 20 -10.31 0.87 -1.07
CA LYS A 20 -11.74 0.92 -0.74
C LYS A 20 -11.99 1.26 0.72
N SER A 21 -11.21 0.71 1.65
CA SER A 21 -11.28 1.05 3.07
C SER A 21 -10.94 2.51 3.33
N ALA A 22 -9.92 3.05 2.67
CA ALA A 22 -9.56 4.48 2.77
C ALA A 22 -10.69 5.39 2.23
N ALA A 23 -11.27 5.04 1.07
CA ALA A 23 -12.40 5.77 0.51
C ALA A 23 -13.63 5.74 1.42
N LEU A 24 -13.92 4.59 2.07
CA LEU A 24 -15.01 4.47 3.03
C LEU A 24 -14.81 5.36 4.27
N ALA A 25 -13.55 5.54 4.69
CA ALA A 25 -13.18 6.47 5.76
C ALA A 25 -13.15 7.95 5.32
N GLY A 26 -13.48 8.24 4.06
CA GLY A 26 -13.45 9.60 3.51
C GLY A 26 -12.04 10.11 3.15
N HIS A 27 -11.04 9.24 3.11
CA HIS A 27 -9.70 9.59 2.66
C HIS A 27 -9.60 9.55 1.13
N GLN A 28 -9.03 10.61 0.55
CA GLN A 28 -8.73 10.64 -0.88
C GLN A 28 -7.50 9.76 -1.20
N PRO A 29 -7.50 9.04 -2.33
CA PRO A 29 -6.32 8.32 -2.80
C PRO A 29 -5.18 9.29 -3.04
N ASN A 30 -4.02 9.04 -2.42
CA ASN A 30 -2.77 9.74 -2.72
C ASN A 30 -1.84 8.77 -3.45
N ALA A 31 -1.33 9.17 -4.62
CA ALA A 31 -0.42 8.38 -5.43
C ALA A 31 0.80 7.88 -4.64
N ASP A 32 1.37 8.72 -3.77
CA ASP A 32 2.52 8.35 -2.94
C ASP A 32 2.15 7.29 -1.89
N THR A 33 0.96 7.39 -1.31
CA THR A 33 0.47 6.42 -0.33
C THR A 33 0.17 5.08 -1.01
N THR A 34 -0.44 5.11 -2.19
CA THR A 34 -0.71 3.91 -3.00
C THR A 34 0.59 3.23 -3.43
N ASP A 35 1.60 3.99 -3.86
CA ASP A 35 2.90 3.44 -4.24
C ASP A 35 3.61 2.76 -3.05
N ARG A 36 3.66 3.44 -1.90
CA ARG A 36 4.26 2.88 -0.69
C ARG A 36 3.55 1.61 -0.24
N THR A 37 2.21 1.60 -0.27
CA THR A 37 1.40 0.43 0.07
C THR A 37 1.72 -0.75 -0.84
N ARG A 38 1.83 -0.51 -2.16
CA ARG A 38 2.21 -1.54 -3.13
C ARG A 38 3.59 -2.12 -2.80
N ARG A 39 4.58 -1.27 -2.55
CA ARG A 39 5.96 -1.71 -2.22
C ARG A 39 6.01 -2.56 -0.94
N ILE A 40 5.18 -2.24 0.06
CA ILE A 40 5.04 -3.05 1.29
C ILE A 40 4.41 -4.41 0.99
N LEU A 41 3.32 -4.44 0.21
CA LEU A 41 2.66 -5.70 -0.17
C LEU A 41 3.57 -6.62 -0.99
N ASP A 42 4.40 -6.04 -1.86
CA ASP A 42 5.38 -6.77 -2.66
C ASP A 42 6.64 -7.17 -1.87
N GLY A 43 6.76 -6.76 -0.60
CA GLY A 43 7.89 -7.07 0.27
C GLY A 43 9.19 -6.33 -0.08
N THR A 44 9.12 -5.37 -1.02
CA THR A 44 10.26 -4.53 -1.45
C THR A 44 10.52 -3.34 -0.51
N LEU A 45 9.59 -3.10 0.42
CA LEU A 45 9.69 -2.08 1.45
C LEU A 45 9.19 -2.65 2.78
N SER A 46 9.98 -2.51 3.86
CA SER A 46 9.52 -2.87 5.20
C SER A 46 8.64 -1.77 5.80
N ALA A 47 7.86 -2.11 6.82
CA ALA A 47 7.04 -1.12 7.52
C ALA A 47 7.90 -0.03 8.19
N GLU A 48 9.03 -0.41 8.79
CA GLU A 48 9.97 0.51 9.44
C GLU A 48 10.56 1.50 8.44
N ALA A 49 10.97 1.02 7.27
CA ALA A 49 11.49 1.87 6.21
C ALA A 49 10.40 2.79 5.62
N ALA A 50 9.16 2.31 5.51
CA ALA A 50 8.01 3.13 5.13
C ALA A 50 7.74 4.27 6.13
N TYR A 51 7.86 4.01 7.43
CA TYR A 51 7.76 5.05 8.46
C TYR A 51 8.90 6.07 8.36
N ALA A 52 10.14 5.63 8.14
CA ALA A 52 11.27 6.54 7.95
C ALA A 52 11.11 7.46 6.72
N GLU A 53 10.52 6.96 5.62
CA GLU A 53 10.16 7.80 4.46
C GLU A 53 9.12 8.87 4.82
N LEU A 54 8.12 8.52 5.63
CA LEU A 54 7.08 9.45 6.10
C LEU A 54 7.67 10.52 7.02
N ASP A 55 8.49 10.11 8.00
CA ASP A 55 9.16 11.04 8.90
C ASP A 55 10.02 12.02 8.11
N THR A 56 10.82 11.54 7.16
CA THR A 56 11.63 12.42 6.31
C THR A 56 10.77 13.42 5.53
N LYS A 57 9.61 12.98 5.01
CA LYS A 57 8.73 13.81 4.19
C LYS A 57 7.99 14.90 5.00
N TYR A 58 7.63 14.60 6.25
CA TYR A 58 6.76 15.47 7.06
C TYR A 58 7.48 16.20 8.21
N VAL A 59 8.67 15.75 8.64
CA VAL A 59 9.50 16.43 9.65
C VAL A 59 10.41 17.49 9.02
N ALA A 60 10.73 17.37 7.73
CA ALA A 60 11.49 18.38 6.99
C ALA A 60 10.64 19.57 6.47
N GLY A 61 9.36 19.64 6.86
CA GLY A 61 8.38 20.65 6.44
C GLY A 61 8.12 21.71 7.50
#